data_AF-A0A534CLL3-F1
#
_entry.id   AF-A0A534CLL3-F1
#
_cell.length_a   1.000
_cell.length_b   1.000
_cell.length_c   1.000
_cell.angle_alpha   90.00
_cell.angle_beta   90.00
_cell.angle_gamma   90.00
#
_symmetry.space_group_name_H-M   'P 1'
#
loop_
_entity.id
_entity.type
_entity.pdbx_description
1 polymer ?
#
loop_
_entity_poly.entity_id
_entity_poly.type
_entity_poly.pdbx_seq_one_letter_code
_entity_poly.pdbx_strand_id
1 'polypeptide(L)'
;MDSKARHRLLSTVDRLLLERGELDPLEYLLAIGGVDYADYREWRHRRRPVLQSALRLPVEEVTAALAHAQAYAIEQRLSVEVC
;
A
#
# COMPACT_ATOMS: atom_id res chain seq x y z
N MET A 1 -15.86 2.05 -8.84
CA MET A 1 -14.63 2.66 -8.32
C MET A 1 -14.51 4.06 -8.92
N ASP A 2 -14.54 5.09 -8.09
CA ASP A 2 -14.62 6.49 -8.51
C ASP A 2 -13.35 6.91 -9.29
N SER A 3 -13.50 7.65 -10.41
CA SER A 3 -12.35 8.04 -11.25
C SER A 3 -11.32 8.87 -10.49
N LYS A 4 -11.74 9.64 -9.48
CA LYS A 4 -10.83 10.38 -8.58
C LYS A 4 -10.03 9.46 -7.65
N ALA A 5 -10.66 8.41 -7.13
CA ALA A 5 -9.99 7.45 -6.25
C ALA A 5 -8.89 6.71 -7.00
N ARG A 6 -9.18 6.30 -8.24
CA ARG A 6 -8.21 5.67 -9.14
C ARG A 6 -7.05 6.60 -9.51
N HIS A 7 -7.32 7.88 -9.79
CA HIS A 7 -6.26 8.83 -10.15
C HIS A 7 -5.32 9.14 -8.97
N ARG A 8 -5.86 9.21 -7.74
CA ARG A 8 -5.04 9.34 -6.51
C ARG A 8 -4.20 8.09 -6.25
N LEU A 9 -4.78 6.92 -6.50
CA LEU A 9 -4.09 5.65 -6.34
C LEU A 9 -2.89 5.56 -7.29
N LEU A 10 -3.09 5.90 -8.57
CA LEU A 10 -2.03 5.96 -9.57
C LEU A 10 -0.97 7.02 -9.24
N SER A 11 -1.36 8.24 -8.88
CA SER A 11 -0.38 9.29 -8.53
C SER A 11 0.45 8.96 -7.31
N THR A 12 -0.11 8.20 -6.37
CA THR A 12 0.62 7.82 -5.16
C THR A 12 1.55 6.65 -5.44
N VAL A 13 1.12 5.68 -6.25
CA VAL A 13 1.98 4.62 -6.75
C VAL A 13 3.16 5.19 -7.53
N ASP A 14 2.92 6.10 -8.49
CA ASP A 14 3.99 6.77 -9.27
C ASP A 14 4.98 7.49 -8.37
N ARG A 15 4.50 8.17 -7.32
CA ARG A 15 5.37 8.88 -6.38
C ARG A 15 6.25 7.92 -5.58
N LEU A 16 5.68 6.82 -5.08
CA LEU A 16 6.43 5.82 -4.31
C LEU A 16 7.51 5.14 -5.17
N LEU A 17 7.15 4.84 -6.42
CA LEU A 17 8.07 4.28 -7.42
C LEU A 17 9.18 5.28 -7.81
N LEU A 18 8.86 6.57 -7.94
CA LEU A 18 9.85 7.61 -8.25
C LEU A 18 10.82 7.87 -7.09
N GLU A 19 10.34 7.86 -5.84
CA GLU A 19 11.16 8.19 -4.67
C GLU A 19 12.05 7.03 -4.22
N ARG A 20 11.64 5.76 -4.44
CA ARG A 20 12.38 4.59 -3.95
C ARG A 20 12.74 3.55 -5.01
N GLY A 21 12.17 3.61 -6.20
CA GLY A 21 12.33 2.58 -7.23
C GLY A 21 11.56 1.29 -6.95
N GLU A 22 10.85 1.22 -5.82
CA GLU A 22 10.19 0.03 -5.30
C GLU A 22 8.78 0.38 -4.81
N LEU A 23 7.85 -0.55 -5.00
CA LEU A 23 6.49 -0.43 -4.49
C LEU A 23 6.40 -1.12 -3.13
N ASP A 24 6.54 -0.37 -2.04
CA ASP A 24 6.35 -0.90 -0.69
C ASP A 24 4.84 -1.14 -0.41
N PRO A 25 4.40 -2.38 -0.13
CA PRO A 25 3.00 -2.74 0.15
C PRO A 25 2.36 -1.91 1.26
N LEU A 26 3.16 -1.51 2.25
CA LEU A 26 2.71 -0.76 3.41
C LEU A 26 2.53 0.72 3.10
N GLU A 27 3.44 1.32 2.34
CA GLU A 27 3.30 2.70 1.86
C GLU A 27 2.09 2.82 0.92
N TYR A 28 1.82 1.78 0.11
CA TYR A 28 0.58 1.69 -0.65
C TYR A 28 -0.67 1.61 0.23
N LEU A 29 -0.65 0.81 1.31
CA LEU A 29 -1.76 0.74 2.26
C LEU A 29 -2.00 2.06 2.98
N LEU A 30 -0.95 2.80 3.34
CA LEU A 30 -1.04 4.14 3.89
C LEU A 30 -1.66 5.12 2.88
N ALA A 31 -1.22 5.05 1.62
CA ALA A 31 -1.69 5.90 0.54
C ALA A 31 -3.19 5.76 0.25
N ILE A 32 -3.69 4.53 0.26
CA ILE A 32 -5.12 4.25 0.04
C ILE A 32 -5.96 4.41 1.31
N GLY A 33 -5.34 4.75 2.44
CA GLY A 33 -6.00 4.88 3.74
C GLY A 33 -6.43 3.55 4.38
N GLY A 34 -5.84 2.43 3.94
CA GLY A 34 -6.07 1.11 4.51
C GLY A 34 -5.46 0.93 5.90
N VAL A 35 -4.45 1.74 6.24
CA VAL A 35 -3.87 1.87 7.58
C VAL A 35 -3.69 3.35 7.89
N ASP A 36 -3.91 3.74 9.15
CA ASP A 36 -3.57 5.09 9.61
C ASP A 36 -2.07 5.23 9.85
N TYR A 37 -1.51 6.40 9.56
CA TYR A 37 -0.10 6.67 9.82
C TYR A 37 0.27 6.52 11.31
N ALA A 38 -0.63 6.87 12.23
CA ALA A 38 -0.42 6.67 13.66
C ALA A 38 -0.33 5.18 14.02
N ASP A 39 -1.24 4.35 13.51
CA ASP A 39 -1.22 2.91 13.76
C ASP A 39 -0.02 2.22 13.10
N TYR A 40 0.36 2.64 11.89
CA TYR A 40 1.59 2.21 11.23
C TYR A 40 2.82 2.53 12.07
N ARG A 41 2.92 3.77 12.58
CA ARG A 41 4.05 4.21 13.41
C ARG A 41 4.15 3.35 14.67
N GLU A 42 3.03 3.06 15.33
CA GLU A 42 3.00 2.20 16.51
C GLU A 42 3.41 0.75 16.20
N TRP A 43 3.01 0.20 15.04
CA TRP A 43 3.51 -1.10 14.57
C TRP A 43 5.02 -1.06 14.26
N ARG A 44 5.50 0.00 13.59
CA ARG A 44 6.90 0.20 13.22
C ARG A 44 7.82 0.28 14.44
N HIS A 45 7.32 0.82 15.55
CA HIS A 45 8.00 0.88 16.85
C HIS A 45 7.78 -0.36 17.72
N ARG A 46 7.18 -1.44 17.19
CA ARG A 46 6.81 -2.67 17.91
C ARG A 46 5.89 -2.46 19.11
N ARG A 47 5.21 -1.30 19.19
CA ARG A 47 4.20 -1.01 20.22
C ARG A 47 2.87 -1.68 19.89
N ARG A 48 2.61 -1.90 18.60
CA ARG A 48 1.54 -2.79 18.14
C ARG A 48 2.16 -4.07 17.55
N PRO A 49 1.90 -5.26 18.13
CA PRO A 49 2.52 -6.50 17.66
C PRO A 49 1.95 -7.00 16.33
N VAL A 50 0.74 -6.55 15.94
CA VAL A 50 -0.02 -7.13 14.84
C VAL A 50 -0.60 -6.00 13.97
N LEU A 51 -0.18 -5.90 12.71
CA LEU A 51 -0.64 -4.84 11.79
C LEU A 51 -2.07 -5.09 11.27
N GLN A 52 -2.47 -6.36 11.13
CA GLN A 52 -3.82 -6.73 10.68
C GLN A 52 -4.94 -6.16 11.58
N SER A 53 -4.67 -5.93 12.88
CA SER A 53 -5.63 -5.28 13.78
C SER A 53 -5.69 -3.75 13.64
N ALA A 54 -4.79 -3.16 12.85
CA ALA A 54 -4.79 -1.74 12.46
C ALA A 54 -5.41 -1.48 11.10
N LEU A 55 -5.73 -2.53 10.35
CA LEU A 55 -6.36 -2.39 9.03
C LEU A 55 -7.75 -1.77 9.21
N ARG A 56 -7.99 -0.70 8.47
CA ARG A 56 -9.31 -0.05 8.37
C ARG A 56 -10.20 -0.67 7.31
N LEU A 57 -9.60 -1.46 6.43
CA LEU A 57 -10.27 -2.23 5.40
C LEU A 57 -10.26 -3.71 5.77
N PRO A 58 -11.27 -4.49 5.35
CA PRO A 58 -11.24 -5.93 5.52
C PRO A 58 -10.03 -6.53 4.80
N VAL A 59 -9.50 -7.63 5.35
CA VAL A 59 -8.23 -8.22 4.90
C VAL A 59 -8.33 -8.69 3.44
N GLU A 60 -9.52 -9.07 2.99
CA GLU A 60 -9.82 -9.48 1.63
C GLU A 60 -9.65 -8.31 0.65
N GLU A 61 -10.13 -7.12 1.02
CA GLU A 61 -9.97 -5.90 0.22
C GLU A 61 -8.51 -5.44 0.17
N VAL A 62 -7.81 -5.54 1.30
CA VAL A 62 -6.36 -5.26 1.39
C VAL A 62 -5.58 -6.19 0.46
N THR A 63 -5.90 -7.49 0.50
CA THR A 63 -5.23 -8.50 -0.33
C THR A 63 -5.50 -8.26 -1.82
N ALA A 64 -6.75 -7.94 -2.18
CA ALA A 64 -7.10 -7.60 -3.56
C ALA A 64 -6.39 -6.32 -4.04
N ALA A 65 -6.31 -5.30 -3.19
CA ALA A 65 -5.64 -4.04 -3.52
C ALA A 65 -4.13 -4.23 -3.70
N LEU A 66 -3.49 -5.04 -2.86
CA LEU A 66 -2.07 -5.40 -2.98
C LEU A 66 -1.80 -6.24 -4.24
N ALA A 67 -2.64 -7.22 -4.53
CA ALA A 67 -2.54 -8.03 -5.75
C ALA A 67 -2.65 -7.16 -7.01
N HIS A 68 -3.56 -6.18 -7.00
CA HIS A 68 -3.72 -5.24 -8.11
C HIS A 68 -2.50 -4.33 -8.27
N ALA A 69 -1.95 -3.82 -7.16
CA ALA A 69 -0.76 -2.97 -7.18
C ALA A 69 0.48 -3.75 -7.66
N GLN A 70 0.63 -5.01 -7.24
CA GLN A 70 1.70 -5.89 -7.70
C GLN A 70 1.56 -6.20 -9.21
N ALA A 71 0.36 -6.52 -9.68
CA ALA A 71 0.11 -6.73 -11.11
C ALA A 71 0.46 -5.50 -11.94
N TYR A 72 0.08 -4.31 -11.46
CA TYR A 72 0.39 -3.04 -12.11
C TYR A 72 1.90 -2.74 -12.15
N ALA A 73 2.62 -3.00 -11.06
CA ALA A 73 4.07 -2.83 -11.01
C ALA A 73 4.78 -3.82 -11.95
N ILE A 74 4.34 -5.09 -12.01
CA ILE A 74 4.87 -6.09 -12.95
C ILE A 74 4.64 -5.67 -14.41
N GLU A 75 3.43 -5.23 -14.75
CA GLU A 75 3.10 -4.73 -16.11
C GLU A 75 3.99 -3.55 -16.51
N GLN A 76 4.35 -2.71 -15.56
CA GLN A 76 5.25 -1.57 -15.76
C GLN A 76 6.75 -1.93 -15.67
N ARG A 77 7.11 -3.21 -15.49
CA ARG A 77 8.49 -3.70 -15.26
C ARG A 77 9.18 -3.06 -14.05
N LEU A 78 8.40 -2.67 -13.06
CA LEU A 78 8.89 -2.16 -11.79
C LEU A 78 9.07 -3.35 -10.86
N SER A 79 10.31 -3.60 -10.46
CA SER A 79 10.67 -4.70 -9.59
C SER A 79 9.92 -4.60 -8.26
N VAL A 80 8.93 -5.46 -8.04
CA VAL A 80 8.34 -5.66 -6.72
C VAL A 80 9.16 -6.76 -6.04
N GLU A 81 10.16 -6.36 -5.25
CA GLU A 81 10.77 -7.31 -4.32
C GLU A 81 9.81 -7.54 -3.16
N VAL A 82 9.18 -8.71 -3.15
CA VAL A 82 8.45 -9.23 -1.99
C VAL A 82 9.49 -9.90 -1.10
N CYS A 83 9.99 -9.19 -0.10
CA CYS A 83 10.79 -9.77 0.99
C CYS A 83 9.90 -10.15 2.18
#